data_AF-A0A963TN87-F1
#
_entry.id   AF-A0A963TN87-F1
#
_cell.length_a   1.000
_cell.length_b   1.000
_cell.length_c   1.000
_cell.angle_alpha   90.00
_cell.angle_beta   90.00
_cell.angle_gamma   90.00
#
_symmetry.space_group_name_H-M   'P 1'
#
loop_
_entity.id
_entity.type
_entity.pdbx_description
1 polymer ?
#
loop_
_entity_poly.entity_id
_entity_poly.type
_entity_poly.pdbx_seq_one_letter_code
_entity_poly.pdbx_strand_id
1 'polypeptide(L)'
;MPNRSAVNNDASSRIYVAYCASCHGEDGRGLPDLGFNLVGNAFIRTSSNAELREFLMIGRRPGSPDSKMDLLMPAFDYLTDEELNAAIAQLRHLNGG
;
A
#
# COMPACT_ATOMS: atom_id res chain seq x y z
N MET A 1 -18.33 25.94 0.51
CA MET A 1 -17.32 25.14 1.24
C MET A 1 -17.48 23.69 0.80
N PRO A 2 -16.54 23.06 0.07
CA PRO A 2 -16.70 21.68 -0.32
C PRO A 2 -16.34 20.74 0.84
N ASN A 3 -17.14 19.70 0.95
CA ASN A 3 -17.24 18.73 2.03
C ASN A 3 -15.98 17.83 2.11
N ARG A 4 -15.27 17.88 3.25
CA ARG A 4 -14.01 17.13 3.55
C ARG A 4 -14.19 15.60 3.63
N SER A 5 -15.39 15.07 3.40
CA SER A 5 -15.66 13.63 3.46
C SER A 5 -15.60 12.91 2.10
N ALA A 6 -15.59 13.64 0.98
CA ALA A 6 -15.53 13.04 -0.37
C ALA A 6 -14.15 13.16 -1.05
N VAL A 7 -13.17 13.80 -0.41
CA VAL A 7 -11.83 14.02 -0.99
C VAL A 7 -10.97 12.75 -0.97
N ASN A 8 -11.35 11.68 -0.23
CA ASN A 8 -10.36 10.71 0.24
C ASN A 8 -10.53 9.24 -0.17
N ASN A 9 -11.53 8.88 -0.99
CA ASN A 9 -11.62 7.52 -1.56
C ASN A 9 -11.13 7.49 -3.01
N ASP A 10 -11.45 8.54 -3.78
CA ASP A 10 -11.06 8.62 -5.18
C ASP A 10 -9.56 8.86 -5.31
N ALA A 11 -8.99 9.74 -4.49
CA ALA A 11 -7.56 10.05 -4.50
C ALA A 11 -6.72 8.85 -4.00
N SER A 12 -7.12 8.23 -2.89
CA SER A 12 -6.44 7.05 -2.33
C SER A 12 -6.52 5.85 -3.27
N SER A 13 -7.70 5.59 -3.86
CA SER A 13 -7.88 4.57 -4.88
C SER A 13 -7.02 4.86 -6.13
N ARG A 14 -6.98 6.10 -6.63
CA ARG A 14 -6.14 6.47 -7.79
C ARG A 14 -4.66 6.26 -7.54
N ILE A 15 -4.16 6.68 -6.37
CA ILE A 15 -2.75 6.46 -6.01
C ILE A 15 -2.45 4.96 -5.94
N TYR A 16 -3.32 4.18 -5.30
CA TYR A 16 -3.15 2.73 -5.24
C TYR A 16 -3.15 2.08 -6.63
N VAL A 17 -4.09 2.46 -7.50
CA VAL A 17 -4.15 1.93 -8.87
C VAL A 17 -2.92 2.33 -9.68
N ALA A 18 -2.42 3.56 -9.52
CA ALA A 18 -1.27 4.06 -10.25
C ALA A 18 0.04 3.36 -9.86
N TYR A 19 0.24 3.05 -8.57
CA TYR A 19 1.55 2.61 -8.06
C TYR A 19 1.59 1.20 -7.48
N CYS A 20 0.46 0.64 -7.05
CA CYS A 20 0.41 -0.61 -6.29
C CYS A 20 -0.32 -1.75 -7.02
N ALA A 21 -1.37 -1.43 -7.77
CA ALA A 21 -2.24 -2.43 -8.40
C ALA A 21 -1.53 -3.26 -9.49
N SER A 22 -0.47 -2.73 -10.11
CA SER A 22 0.32 -3.45 -11.10
C SER A 22 0.96 -4.74 -10.57
N CYS A 23 1.23 -4.81 -9.26
CA CYS A 23 1.76 -6.01 -8.60
C CYS A 23 0.74 -6.66 -7.66
N HIS A 24 -0.05 -5.85 -6.93
CA HIS A 24 -0.97 -6.34 -5.91
C HIS A 24 -2.42 -6.52 -6.39
N GLY A 25 -2.70 -6.24 -7.66
CA GLY A 25 -4.05 -6.28 -8.23
C GLY A 25 -4.88 -5.06 -7.80
N GLU A 26 -5.90 -4.71 -8.59
CA GLU A 26 -6.79 -3.58 -8.28
C GLU A 26 -7.60 -3.81 -6.99
N ASP A 27 -7.87 -5.08 -6.65
CA ASP A 27 -8.59 -5.49 -5.45
C ASP A 27 -7.66 -5.87 -4.27
N GLY A 28 -6.34 -5.72 -4.44
CA GLY A 28 -5.34 -6.03 -3.43
C GLY A 28 -5.15 -7.52 -3.14
N ARG A 29 -5.72 -8.43 -3.93
CA ARG A 29 -5.58 -9.88 -3.71
C ARG A 29 -4.26 -10.47 -4.17
N GLY A 30 -3.42 -9.67 -4.83
CA GLY A 30 -2.17 -10.10 -5.42
C GLY A 30 -2.34 -10.67 -6.81
N LEU A 31 -1.23 -10.71 -7.54
CA LEU A 31 -1.11 -11.35 -8.85
C LEU A 31 -0.07 -12.48 -8.75
N PRO A 32 -0.28 -13.64 -9.41
CA PRO A 32 0.70 -14.72 -9.44
C PRO A 32 2.08 -14.19 -9.84
N ASP A 33 3.10 -14.59 -9.08
CA ASP A 33 4.52 -14.25 -9.30
C ASP A 33 4.89 -12.75 -9.26
N LEU A 34 3.95 -11.85 -8.95
CA LEU A 34 4.20 -10.40 -8.93
C LEU A 34 3.94 -9.75 -7.57
N GLY A 35 2.92 -10.20 -6.84
CA GLY A 35 2.58 -9.60 -5.55
C GLY A 35 1.66 -10.48 -4.73
N PHE A 36 1.84 -10.44 -3.41
CA PHE A 36 1.03 -11.20 -2.48
C PHE A 36 -0.25 -10.45 -2.08
N ASN A 37 -1.19 -11.19 -1.49
CA ASN A 37 -2.46 -10.68 -1.01
C ASN A 37 -2.27 -9.68 0.15
N LEU A 38 -2.76 -8.45 -0.06
CA LEU A 38 -2.77 -7.37 0.92
C LEU A 38 -4.08 -7.32 1.73
N VAL A 39 -5.15 -7.97 1.27
CA VAL A 39 -6.45 -8.00 1.95
C VAL A 39 -6.39 -8.87 3.20
N GLY A 40 -6.83 -8.34 4.33
CA GLY A 40 -6.78 -9.01 5.63
C GLY A 40 -5.36 -9.23 6.18
N ASN A 41 -4.36 -8.55 5.62
CA ASN A 41 -2.97 -8.69 6.00
C ASN A 41 -2.72 -8.15 7.43
N ALA A 42 -2.18 -9.02 8.29
CA ALA A 42 -1.91 -8.67 9.69
C ALA A 42 -0.95 -7.50 9.85
N PHE A 43 0.12 -7.42 9.04
CA PHE A 43 1.09 -6.32 9.10
C PHE A 43 0.42 -4.98 8.80
N ILE A 44 -0.39 -4.92 7.73
CA ILE A 44 -1.15 -3.70 7.42
C ILE A 44 -2.11 -3.33 8.54
N ARG A 45 -2.73 -4.30 9.21
CA ARG A 45 -3.69 -4.05 10.29
C ARG A 45 -3.03 -3.61 11.60
N THR A 46 -1.89 -4.18 11.96
CA THR A 46 -1.26 -3.97 13.28
C THR A 46 -0.23 -2.86 13.28
N SER A 47 0.44 -2.59 12.16
CA SER A 47 1.39 -1.49 12.06
C SER A 47 0.69 -0.14 12.18
N SER A 48 1.41 0.87 12.65
CA SER A 48 1.03 2.27 12.60
C SER A 48 1.18 2.85 11.19
N ASN A 49 0.54 4.00 10.93
CA ASN A 49 0.72 4.67 9.64
C ASN A 49 2.16 5.16 9.42
N ALA A 50 2.88 5.50 10.49
CA ALA A 50 4.29 5.87 10.41
C ALA A 50 5.17 4.69 9.97
N GLU A 51 4.95 3.50 10.56
CA GLU A 51 5.67 2.28 10.17
C GLU A 51 5.34 1.85 8.74
N LEU A 52 4.07 1.93 8.33
CA LEU A 52 3.69 1.64 6.94
C LEU A 52 4.33 2.61 5.96
N ARG A 53 4.40 3.89 6.32
CA ARG A 53 5.06 4.91 5.51
C ARG A 53 6.55 4.64 5.39
N GLU A 54 7.24 4.36 6.49
CA GLU A 54 8.65 4.01 6.47
C GLU A 54 8.91 2.77 5.62
N PHE A 55 8.05 1.76 5.75
CA PHE A 55 8.09 0.57 4.91
C PHE A 55 7.93 0.90 3.42
N LEU A 56 7.00 1.79 3.04
CA LEU A 56 6.83 2.24 1.65
C LEU A 56 8.04 3.05 1.14
N MET A 57 8.65 3.88 1.99
CA MET A 57 9.83 4.67 1.60
C MET A 57 11.07 3.78 1.37
N ILE A 58 11.23 2.69 2.12
CA ILE A 58 12.40 1.80 2.00
C ILE A 58 12.15 0.68 0.99
N GLY A 59 10.90 0.22 0.87
CA GLY A 59 10.56 -1.00 0.15
C GLY A 59 11.05 -2.26 0.85
N ARG A 60 11.13 -3.37 0.11
CA ARG A 60 11.64 -4.66 0.61
C ARG A 60 12.36 -5.41 -0.49
N ARG A 61 13.63 -5.76 -0.23
CA ARG A 61 14.47 -6.50 -1.17
C ARG A 61 14.31 -8.02 -1.01
N PRO A 62 14.57 -8.82 -2.07
CA PRO A 62 14.80 -10.25 -1.94
C PRO A 62 15.87 -10.55 -0.88
N GLY A 63 15.73 -11.66 -0.17
CA GLY A 63 16.59 -12.10 0.92
C GLY A 63 16.26 -11.47 2.28
N SER A 64 15.26 -10.58 2.36
CA SER A 64 14.83 -10.00 3.64
C SER A 64 14.11 -11.06 4.49
N PRO A 65 14.40 -11.19 5.79
CA PRO A 65 13.83 -12.26 6.63
C PRO A 65 12.30 -12.23 6.70
N ASP A 66 11.70 -11.04 6.54
CA ASP A 66 10.25 -10.85 6.56
C ASP A 66 9.60 -10.88 5.17
N SER A 67 10.35 -11.20 4.10
CA SER A 67 9.78 -11.31 2.75
C SER A 67 8.93 -12.57 2.64
N LYS A 68 7.70 -12.41 2.10
CA LYS A 68 6.77 -13.54 1.92
C LYS A 68 6.95 -14.28 0.60
N MET A 69 7.38 -13.57 -0.43
CA MET A 69 7.51 -14.08 -1.79
C MET A 69 8.95 -14.01 -2.33
N ASP A 70 9.86 -13.48 -1.53
CA ASP A 70 11.24 -13.17 -1.94
C ASP A 70 11.35 -12.25 -3.18
N LEU A 71 10.28 -11.48 -3.44
CA LEU A 71 10.22 -10.52 -4.54
C LEU A 71 10.67 -9.14 -4.08
N LEU A 72 11.15 -8.33 -5.03
CA LEU A 72 11.44 -6.92 -4.82
C LEU A 72 10.13 -6.13 -4.73
N MET A 73 9.87 -5.54 -3.57
CA MET A 73 8.98 -4.40 -3.45
C MET A 73 9.84 -3.12 -3.52
N PRO A 74 9.67 -2.27 -4.54
CA PRO A 74 10.48 -1.07 -4.67
C PRO A 74 10.20 -0.06 -3.55
N ALA A 75 11.17 0.81 -3.32
CA ALA A 75 10.99 2.03 -2.54
C ALA A 75 10.09 3.02 -3.29
N PHE A 76 9.26 3.74 -2.55
CA PHE A 76 8.42 4.84 -3.03
C PHE A 76 8.87 6.18 -2.41
N ASP A 77 10.18 6.34 -2.24
CA ASP A 77 10.84 7.54 -1.68
C ASP A 77 10.67 8.81 -2.53
N TYR A 78 10.22 8.65 -3.78
CA TYR A 78 9.90 9.73 -4.70
C TYR A 78 8.45 10.23 -4.56
N LEU A 79 7.58 9.55 -3.82
CA LEU A 79 6.22 9.99 -3.56
C LEU A 79 6.18 11.03 -2.43
N THR A 80 5.27 11.98 -2.55
CA THR A 80 5.02 12.99 -1.51
C THR A 80 4.31 12.40 -0.30
N ASP A 81 4.30 13.13 0.81
CA ASP A 81 3.63 12.69 2.03
C ASP A 81 2.14 12.49 1.86
N GLU A 82 1.51 13.35 1.07
CA GLU A 82 0.09 13.27 0.78
C GLU A 82 -0.23 12.01 -0.04
N GLU A 83 0.60 11.68 -1.03
CA GLU A 83 0.46 10.47 -1.84
C GLU A 83 0.69 9.20 -1.02
N LEU A 84 1.73 9.16 -0.19
CA LEU A 84 1.99 8.03 0.70
C LEU A 84 0.84 7.81 1.68
N ASN A 85 0.31 8.90 2.27
CA ASN A 85 -0.84 8.82 3.17
C ASN A 85 -2.10 8.36 2.43
N ALA A 86 -2.31 8.78 1.18
CA ALA A 86 -3.41 8.32 0.35
C ALA A 86 -3.28 6.82 0.03
N ALA A 87 -2.08 6.33 -0.30
CA ALA A 87 -1.82 4.91 -0.49
C ALA A 87 -2.12 4.10 0.78
N ILE A 88 -1.63 4.56 1.94
CA ILE A 88 -1.87 3.91 3.23
C ILE A 88 -3.36 3.90 3.58
N ALA A 89 -4.09 4.97 3.30
CA ALA A 89 -5.54 5.03 3.51
C ALA A 89 -6.27 3.94 2.70
N GLN A 90 -5.88 3.71 1.44
CA GLN A 90 -6.44 2.62 0.64
C GLN A 90 -6.05 1.25 1.19
N LEU A 91 -4.80 1.07 1.63
CA LEU A 91 -4.37 -0.19 2.27
C LEU A 91 -5.19 -0.51 3.53
N ARG A 92 -5.54 0.50 4.34
CA ARG A 92 -6.43 0.33 5.51
C ARG A 92 -7.85 -0.03 5.09
N HIS A 93 -8.38 0.63 4.06
CA HIS A 93 -9.70 0.34 3.52
C HIS A 93 -9.82 -1.12 3.08
N LEU A 94 -8.82 -1.66 2.37
CA LEU A 94 -8.75 -3.08 1.98
C LEU A 94 -8.65 -4.05 3.17
N ASN A 95 -8.36 -3.55 4.37
CA ASN A 95 -8.07 -4.33 5.57
C ASN A 95 -9.09 -4.15 6.71
N GLY A 96 -10.24 -3.53 6.42
CA GLY A 96 -11.36 -3.43 7.35
C GLY A 96 -11.66 -2.04 7.89
N GLY A 97 -10.95 -1.00 7.43
CA GLY A 97 -11.20 0.40 7.83
C GLY A 97 -10.65 0.75 9.20
#